data_AF-A0A8T6N6M2-F1
#
_entry.id   AF-A0A8T6N6M2-F1
#
_cell.length_a   1.000
_cell.length_b   1.000
_cell.length_c   1.000
_cell.angle_alpha   90.00
_cell.angle_beta   90.00
_cell.angle_gamma   90.00
#
_symmetry.space_group_name_H-M   'P 1'
#
loop_
_entity.id
_entity.type
_entity.pdbx_description
1 polymer ?
#
loop_
_entity_poly.entity_id
_entity_poly.type
_entity_poly.pdbx_seq_one_letter_code
_entity_poly.pdbx_strand_id
1 'polypeptide(L)'
;VRCMPESDFFLNLEKLATTTKPTVFISHCMDQVGGFRYWHKIPLLNQVAQQNTHLKFVIISVNEFDLCNEVIKHHFPEYHAVYWPLYQSVTPSEQEITRLFLSLNKRGDPWRQVLYKKFWRDNLLEKSYFSYLCEDRNYGSLYHVPTWEDNRHWADTDFIPRFMPELTGSWPEKFRTLDDDILLDQYNLRKFDFDQDPTWKVDQHLMDTSLCSVIIETDISNPGVNISEKTIRALAMGHPMLLLGAHGTHQFLRDLGFDLLDDVFDNSFDEEPETYARFCKFLNSIDLVDPRDLLDARPRCMANRQRVKELNAEMHLRAGRIVQSVFQRLRMWS
;
A
#
# COMPACT_ATOMS: atom_id res chain seq x y z
N VAL A 1 -30.42 6.79 10.90
CA VAL A 1 -29.23 6.35 10.12
C VAL A 1 -28.03 6.39 11.02
N ARG A 2 -27.14 5.40 10.97
CA ARG A 2 -25.86 5.36 11.68
C ARG A 2 -24.75 5.05 10.69
N CYS A 3 -23.85 6.01 10.49
CA CYS A 3 -22.69 5.87 9.63
C CYS A 3 -21.47 5.56 10.49
N MET A 4 -20.64 4.60 10.11
CA MET A 4 -19.42 4.27 10.84
C MET A 4 -18.34 3.67 9.94
N PRO A 5 -17.06 3.83 10.33
CA PRO A 5 -15.92 3.12 9.76
C PRO A 5 -16.18 1.64 9.52
N GLU A 6 -15.63 1.09 8.43
CA GLU A 6 -15.72 -0.33 8.09
C GLU A 6 -15.23 -1.23 9.24
N SER A 7 -14.08 -0.90 9.82
CA SER A 7 -13.54 -1.63 10.97
C SER A 7 -14.52 -1.67 12.14
N ASP A 8 -15.09 -0.52 12.49
CA ASP A 8 -15.96 -0.37 13.66
C ASP A 8 -17.31 -1.06 13.42
N PHE A 9 -17.82 -0.97 12.19
CA PHE A 9 -19.05 -1.66 11.77
C PHE A 9 -18.91 -3.17 11.97
N PHE A 10 -17.89 -3.77 11.34
CA PHE A 10 -17.72 -5.22 11.39
C PHE A 10 -17.31 -5.68 12.78
N LEU A 11 -16.45 -4.95 13.49
CA LEU A 11 -16.09 -5.28 14.87
C LEU A 11 -17.32 -5.38 15.79
N ASN A 12 -18.31 -4.51 15.59
CA ASN A 12 -19.51 -4.43 16.44
C ASN A 12 -20.76 -5.10 15.85
N LEU A 13 -20.65 -5.81 14.72
CA LEU A 13 -21.80 -6.32 13.96
C LEU A 13 -22.83 -7.10 14.81
N GLU A 14 -22.35 -7.97 15.71
CA GLU A 14 -23.18 -8.75 16.63
C GLU A 14 -24.00 -7.85 17.55
N LYS A 15 -23.39 -6.79 18.08
CA LYS A 15 -24.07 -5.81 18.93
C LYS A 15 -25.09 -5.02 18.12
N LEU A 16 -24.73 -4.58 16.91
CA LEU A 16 -25.63 -3.84 16.01
C LEU A 16 -26.87 -4.67 15.65
N ALA A 17 -26.71 -5.98 15.46
CA ALA A 17 -27.80 -6.91 15.15
C ALA A 17 -28.88 -6.97 16.24
N THR A 18 -28.57 -6.60 17.49
CA THR A 18 -29.56 -6.57 18.59
C THR A 18 -30.43 -5.31 18.60
N THR A 19 -30.25 -4.40 17.64
CA THR A 19 -31.01 -3.16 17.56
C THR A 19 -32.48 -3.43 17.25
N THR A 20 -33.39 -3.02 18.14
CA THR A 20 -34.84 -3.23 17.99
C THR A 20 -35.55 -2.13 17.21
N LYS A 21 -34.99 -0.91 17.20
CA LYS A 21 -35.56 0.22 16.46
C LYS A 21 -35.19 0.16 14.97
N PRO A 22 -36.09 0.53 14.05
CA PRO A 22 -35.76 0.64 12.64
C PRO A 22 -34.52 1.52 12.43
N THR A 23 -33.49 0.95 11.81
CA THR A 23 -32.17 1.61 11.69
C THR A 23 -31.52 1.26 10.37
N VAL A 24 -31.02 2.28 9.67
CA VAL A 24 -30.12 2.11 8.53
C VAL A 24 -28.68 2.25 9.02
N PHE A 25 -27.88 1.21 8.85
CA PHE A 25 -26.45 1.22 9.08
C PHE A 25 -25.72 1.43 7.75
N ILE A 26 -24.78 2.37 7.75
CA ILE A 26 -23.90 2.64 6.62
C ILE A 26 -22.48 2.36 7.10
N SER A 27 -21.86 1.36 6.50
CA SER A 27 -20.44 1.09 6.65
C SER A 27 -19.72 1.78 5.50
N HIS A 28 -18.69 2.59 5.82
CA HIS A 28 -17.86 3.22 4.80
C HIS A 28 -16.39 2.80 4.97
N CYS A 29 -15.70 2.70 3.84
CA CYS A 29 -14.28 2.38 3.80
C CYS A 29 -13.44 3.32 4.69
N MET A 30 -12.39 2.77 5.30
CA MET A 30 -11.32 3.43 6.06
C MET A 30 -9.97 3.10 5.45
N ASP A 31 -8.90 3.78 5.93
CA ASP A 31 -7.54 3.64 5.40
C ASP A 31 -7.14 2.16 5.27
N GLN A 32 -6.91 1.72 4.04
CA GLN A 32 -6.75 0.31 3.68
C GLN A 32 -5.29 -0.17 3.67
N VAL A 33 -4.37 0.62 4.22
CA VAL A 33 -2.98 0.24 4.46
C VAL A 33 -2.83 -1.15 5.13
N GLY A 34 -3.79 -1.56 5.96
CA GLY A 34 -3.78 -2.86 6.66
C GLY A 34 -4.64 -3.96 6.03
N GLY A 35 -5.31 -3.70 4.91
CA GLY A 35 -6.34 -4.53 4.27
C GLY A 35 -7.54 -4.88 5.15
N PHE A 36 -8.54 -5.57 4.60
CA PHE A 36 -9.74 -5.98 5.32
C PHE A 36 -9.53 -7.26 6.13
N ARG A 37 -9.89 -7.25 7.42
CA ARG A 37 -9.60 -8.34 8.37
C ARG A 37 -10.84 -9.11 8.85
N TYR A 38 -12.04 -8.67 8.46
CA TYR A 38 -13.30 -9.20 8.95
C TYR A 38 -14.01 -10.09 7.93
N TRP A 39 -13.28 -10.74 7.02
CA TRP A 39 -13.82 -11.66 6.02
C TRP A 39 -14.75 -12.72 6.64
N HIS A 40 -14.39 -13.23 7.83
CA HIS A 40 -15.17 -14.20 8.59
C HIS A 40 -16.55 -13.68 9.06
N LYS A 41 -16.79 -12.36 9.03
CA LYS A 41 -18.07 -11.74 9.43
C LYS A 41 -19.04 -11.51 8.27
N ILE A 42 -18.62 -11.71 7.02
CA ILE A 42 -19.50 -11.57 5.85
C ILE A 42 -20.72 -12.52 5.92
N PRO A 43 -20.57 -13.81 6.28
CA PRO A 43 -21.74 -14.69 6.44
C PRO A 43 -22.72 -14.20 7.52
N LEU A 44 -22.21 -13.67 8.63
CA LEU A 44 -23.03 -13.11 9.70
C LEU A 44 -23.81 -11.88 9.23
N LEU A 45 -23.19 -10.98 8.46
CA LEU A 45 -23.87 -9.81 7.90
C LEU A 45 -25.05 -10.24 7.02
N ASN A 46 -24.84 -11.22 6.15
CA ASN A 46 -25.90 -11.76 5.29
C ASN A 46 -27.06 -12.33 6.10
N GLN A 47 -26.75 -13.12 7.13
CA GLN A 47 -27.76 -13.68 8.03
C GLN A 47 -28.56 -12.58 8.73
N VAL A 48 -27.90 -11.58 9.31
CA VAL A 48 -28.55 -10.48 10.03
C VAL A 48 -29.46 -9.68 9.09
N ALA A 49 -28.99 -9.36 7.88
CA ALA A 49 -29.76 -8.60 6.89
C ALA A 49 -31.03 -9.34 6.44
N GLN A 50 -30.97 -10.66 6.28
CA GLN A 50 -32.12 -11.48 5.90
C GLN A 50 -33.13 -11.66 7.04
N GLN A 51 -32.65 -11.78 8.27
CA GLN A 51 -33.51 -12.05 9.44
C GLN A 51 -34.16 -10.79 10.02
N ASN A 52 -33.61 -9.59 9.77
CA ASN A 52 -34.04 -8.35 10.41
C ASN A 52 -34.51 -7.32 9.38
N THR A 53 -35.78 -7.36 9.01
CA THR A 53 -36.34 -6.48 7.96
C THR A 53 -36.36 -5.00 8.36
N HIS A 54 -36.37 -4.69 9.66
CA HIS A 54 -36.29 -3.33 10.21
C HIS A 54 -34.87 -2.75 10.22
N LEU A 55 -33.85 -3.59 9.99
CA LEU A 55 -32.47 -3.16 9.84
C LEU A 55 -32.11 -3.12 8.35
N LYS A 56 -31.46 -2.04 7.92
CA LYS A 56 -30.97 -1.89 6.55
C LYS A 56 -29.48 -1.65 6.56
N PHE A 57 -28.79 -2.21 5.59
CA PHE A 57 -27.34 -2.17 5.51
C PHE A 57 -26.91 -1.60 4.16
N VAL A 58 -26.03 -0.61 4.22
CA VAL A 58 -25.31 -0.09 3.06
C VAL A 58 -23.82 -0.27 3.35
N ILE A 59 -23.13 -1.02 2.50
CA ILE A 59 -21.70 -1.29 2.61
C ILE A 59 -21.00 -0.60 1.44
N ILE A 60 -20.18 0.39 1.75
CA ILE A 60 -19.28 1.06 0.80
C ILE A 60 -17.87 0.56 1.11
N SER A 61 -17.31 -0.28 0.24
CA SER A 61 -16.02 -0.95 0.48
C SER A 61 -15.19 -1.03 -0.78
N VAL A 62 -13.86 -1.07 -0.63
CA VAL A 62 -12.96 -1.44 -1.75
C VAL A 62 -12.98 -2.94 -2.01
N ASN A 63 -13.49 -3.72 -1.07
CA ASN A 63 -13.44 -5.17 -1.15
C ASN A 63 -14.71 -5.69 -1.83
N GLU A 64 -14.52 -6.69 -2.69
CA GLU A 64 -15.62 -7.44 -3.26
C GLU A 64 -16.09 -8.51 -2.27
N PHE A 65 -17.24 -8.27 -1.65
CA PHE A 65 -17.90 -9.21 -0.74
C PHE A 65 -19.01 -10.00 -1.43
N ASP A 66 -19.17 -11.27 -1.06
CA ASP A 66 -20.35 -12.07 -1.40
C ASP A 66 -21.50 -11.72 -0.44
N LEU A 67 -22.32 -10.74 -0.83
CA LEU A 67 -23.41 -10.20 -0.01
C LEU A 67 -24.77 -10.59 -0.54
N CYS A 68 -25.73 -10.81 0.37
CA CYS A 68 -27.11 -11.07 0.01
C CYS A 68 -27.82 -9.81 -0.55
N ASN A 69 -28.95 -10.00 -1.22
CA ASN A 69 -29.69 -8.94 -1.94
C ASN A 69 -30.25 -7.86 -1.00
N GLU A 70 -30.36 -8.16 0.29
CA GLU A 70 -30.85 -7.29 1.35
C GLU A 70 -29.81 -6.23 1.75
N VAL A 71 -28.54 -6.45 1.42
CA VAL A 71 -27.44 -5.53 1.67
C VAL A 71 -27.15 -4.73 0.41
N ILE A 72 -27.21 -3.40 0.52
CA ILE A 72 -26.80 -2.54 -0.59
C ILE A 72 -25.28 -2.44 -0.57
N LYS A 73 -24.64 -2.91 -1.63
CA LYS A 73 -23.19 -2.84 -1.80
C LYS A 73 -22.82 -1.77 -2.82
N HIS A 74 -21.85 -0.95 -2.46
CA HIS A 74 -21.13 -0.08 -3.37
C HIS A 74 -19.65 -0.44 -3.31
N HIS A 75 -19.13 -1.05 -4.36
CA HIS A 75 -17.69 -1.19 -4.52
C HIS A 75 -17.08 0.19 -4.78
N PHE A 76 -15.99 0.53 -4.09
CA PHE A 76 -15.41 1.86 -4.04
C PHE A 76 -13.90 1.82 -3.75
N PRO A 77 -13.05 1.47 -4.72
CA PRO A 77 -11.62 1.25 -4.52
C PRO A 77 -10.76 2.53 -4.47
N GLU A 78 -11.33 3.64 -3.99
CA GLU A 78 -10.82 5.01 -4.24
C GLU A 78 -9.52 5.40 -3.51
N TYR A 79 -8.82 4.46 -2.87
CA TYR A 79 -7.51 4.71 -2.25
C TYR A 79 -6.46 5.24 -3.23
N HIS A 80 -6.61 4.96 -4.51
CA HIS A 80 -5.69 5.39 -5.55
C HIS A 80 -5.84 6.88 -5.91
N ALA A 81 -7.00 7.46 -5.61
CA ALA A 81 -7.30 8.86 -5.91
C ALA A 81 -6.89 9.81 -4.78
N VAL A 82 -6.94 9.38 -3.52
CA VAL A 82 -6.72 10.28 -2.36
C VAL A 82 -5.30 10.85 -2.29
N TYR A 83 -4.32 10.21 -2.90
CA TYR A 83 -2.93 10.69 -2.85
C TYR A 83 -2.56 11.64 -4.00
N TRP A 84 -3.34 11.70 -5.10
CA TRP A 84 -3.05 12.64 -6.20
C TRP A 84 -2.91 14.10 -5.72
N PRO A 85 -3.77 14.63 -4.83
CA PRO A 85 -3.60 15.97 -4.27
C PRO A 85 -2.25 16.23 -3.60
N LEU A 86 -1.57 15.20 -3.08
CA LEU A 86 -0.23 15.32 -2.48
C LEU A 86 0.87 15.58 -3.52
N TYR A 87 0.66 15.16 -4.77
CA TYR A 87 1.68 15.16 -5.83
C TYR A 87 1.29 16.01 -7.06
N GLN A 88 0.11 16.62 -7.06
CA GLN A 88 -0.40 17.40 -8.20
C GLN A 88 0.43 18.66 -8.50
N SER A 89 1.02 19.26 -7.46
CA SER A 89 1.85 20.48 -7.59
C SER A 89 3.30 20.17 -7.98
N VAL A 90 3.71 18.90 -7.92
CA VAL A 90 5.07 18.48 -8.23
C VAL A 90 5.21 18.26 -9.72
N THR A 91 6.26 18.81 -10.33
CA THR A 91 6.59 18.58 -11.74
C THR A 91 7.88 17.79 -11.79
N PRO A 92 7.85 16.49 -12.20
CA PRO A 92 9.06 15.70 -12.35
C PRO A 92 10.05 16.40 -13.26
N SER A 93 11.31 16.50 -12.83
CA SER A 93 12.36 17.18 -13.59
C SER A 93 13.39 16.18 -14.11
N GLU A 94 13.98 16.49 -15.26
CA GLU A 94 15.10 15.72 -15.78
C GLU A 94 16.39 16.22 -15.11
N GLN A 95 16.82 15.52 -14.07
CA GLN A 95 18.13 15.71 -13.44
C GLN A 95 19.08 14.58 -13.84
N GLU A 96 20.37 14.80 -13.61
CA GLU A 96 21.37 13.75 -13.72
C GLU A 96 21.07 12.66 -12.69
N ILE A 97 20.99 11.41 -13.15
CA ILE A 97 20.74 10.26 -12.29
C ILE A 97 22.03 9.95 -11.53
N THR A 98 21.98 10.09 -10.19
CA THR A 98 23.13 9.84 -9.30
C THR A 98 22.98 8.53 -8.52
N ARG A 99 21.75 8.03 -8.38
CA ARG A 99 21.44 6.75 -7.71
C ARG A 99 20.64 5.84 -8.64
N LEU A 100 20.87 4.54 -8.51
CA LEU A 100 20.10 3.51 -9.21
C LEU A 100 18.73 3.35 -8.57
N PHE A 101 18.66 3.20 -7.25
CA PHE A 101 17.40 2.93 -6.56
C PHE A 101 17.03 3.97 -5.51
N LEU A 102 15.73 4.09 -5.29
CA LEU A 102 15.13 4.71 -4.11
C LEU A 102 14.30 3.67 -3.36
N SER A 103 14.65 3.39 -2.10
CA SER A 103 13.88 2.49 -1.23
C SER A 103 13.83 3.02 0.20
N LEU A 104 12.67 3.56 0.57
CA LEU A 104 12.48 4.22 1.87
C LEU A 104 11.68 3.32 2.81
N ASN A 105 12.33 2.79 3.84
CA ASN A 105 11.74 1.81 4.74
C ASN A 105 11.66 2.35 6.17
N LYS A 106 10.49 2.89 6.54
CA LYS A 106 10.24 3.37 7.90
C LYS A 106 10.00 2.21 8.88
N ARG A 107 9.05 1.32 8.57
CA ARG A 107 8.60 0.24 9.47
C ARG A 107 9.61 -0.87 9.63
N GLY A 108 9.79 -1.34 10.87
CA GLY A 108 10.56 -2.52 11.24
C GLY A 108 9.83 -3.82 10.92
N ASP A 109 9.66 -4.08 9.63
CA ASP A 109 9.02 -5.29 9.12
C ASP A 109 10.08 -6.30 8.62
N PRO A 110 9.89 -7.61 8.85
CA PRO A 110 10.87 -8.64 8.48
C PRO A 110 11.25 -8.65 7.00
N TRP A 111 10.29 -8.41 6.10
CA TRP A 111 10.54 -8.39 4.65
C TRP A 111 11.46 -7.22 4.27
N ARG A 112 11.23 -6.05 4.85
CA ARG A 112 12.07 -4.85 4.64
C ARG A 112 13.48 -5.04 5.21
N GLN A 113 13.62 -5.77 6.32
CA GLN A 113 14.94 -6.05 6.88
C GLN A 113 15.75 -7.03 5.99
N VAL A 114 15.09 -8.04 5.41
CA VAL A 114 15.74 -8.92 4.43
C VAL A 114 16.10 -8.16 3.16
N LEU A 115 15.24 -7.25 2.67
CA LEU A 115 15.57 -6.35 1.56
C LEU A 115 16.82 -5.51 1.87
N TYR A 116 16.90 -4.95 3.09
CA TYR A 116 18.08 -4.20 3.52
C TYR A 116 19.35 -5.06 3.50
N LYS A 117 19.25 -6.31 3.97
CA LYS A 117 20.36 -7.25 3.90
C LYS A 117 20.77 -7.61 2.46
N LYS A 118 19.81 -7.85 1.56
CA LYS A 118 20.05 -8.08 0.12
C LYS A 118 20.82 -6.90 -0.47
N PHE A 119 20.31 -5.68 -0.30
CA PHE A 119 20.97 -4.47 -0.80
C PHE A 119 22.39 -4.27 -0.26
N TRP A 120 22.61 -4.61 1.02
CA TRP A 120 23.94 -4.55 1.62
C TRP A 120 24.88 -5.60 1.01
N ARG A 121 24.43 -6.86 0.92
CA ARG A 121 25.24 -7.98 0.38
C ARG A 121 25.66 -7.76 -1.06
N ASP A 122 24.81 -7.12 -1.84
CA ASP A 122 25.03 -6.89 -3.28
C ASP A 122 25.72 -5.54 -3.57
N ASN A 123 26.14 -4.81 -2.54
CA ASN A 123 26.75 -3.48 -2.65
C ASN A 123 25.85 -2.47 -3.38
N LEU A 124 24.53 -2.58 -3.19
CA LEU A 124 23.53 -1.70 -3.77
C LEU A 124 23.21 -0.49 -2.89
N LEU A 125 23.53 -0.54 -1.59
CA LEU A 125 23.25 0.59 -0.67
C LEU A 125 23.89 1.91 -1.12
N GLU A 126 25.15 1.87 -1.56
CA GLU A 126 25.84 3.08 -2.05
C GLU A 126 25.40 3.49 -3.46
N LYS A 127 24.68 2.63 -4.16
CA LYS A 127 24.01 2.97 -5.41
C LYS A 127 22.58 3.43 -5.19
N SER A 128 22.13 3.60 -3.95
CA SER A 128 20.73 3.83 -3.64
C SER A 128 20.51 4.93 -2.61
N TYR A 129 19.39 5.63 -2.72
CA TYR A 129 18.78 6.27 -1.56
C TYR A 129 18.01 5.20 -0.79
N PHE A 130 18.67 4.61 0.20
CA PHE A 130 18.11 3.53 1.00
C PHE A 130 18.03 3.92 2.48
N SER A 131 16.84 3.87 3.07
CA SER A 131 16.65 3.99 4.51
C SER A 131 16.02 2.74 5.10
N TYR A 132 16.37 2.41 6.35
CA TYR A 132 15.72 1.42 7.19
C TYR A 132 15.71 1.92 8.64
N LEU A 133 14.58 2.50 9.06
CA LEU A 133 14.43 3.18 10.35
C LEU A 133 13.93 2.25 11.46
N CYS A 134 13.42 1.07 11.11
CA CYS A 134 12.95 0.05 12.04
C CYS A 134 11.92 0.57 13.07
N GLU A 135 10.88 1.28 12.61
CA GLU A 135 9.77 1.73 13.44
C GLU A 135 8.96 0.54 13.97
N ASP A 136 8.76 0.49 15.29
CA ASP A 136 7.91 -0.51 15.91
C ASP A 136 6.42 -0.27 15.63
N ARG A 137 5.68 -1.35 15.32
CA ARG A 137 4.26 -1.28 14.98
C ARG A 137 3.36 -0.95 16.17
N ASN A 138 3.75 -1.31 17.38
CA ASN A 138 2.92 -1.18 18.57
C ASN A 138 3.06 0.21 19.21
N TYR A 139 4.28 0.75 19.20
CA TYR A 139 4.64 1.97 19.91
C TYR A 139 5.02 3.14 18.98
N GLY A 140 5.27 2.88 17.70
CA GLY A 140 5.70 3.90 16.72
C GLY A 140 7.09 4.47 17.01
N SER A 141 7.91 3.78 17.81
CA SER A 141 9.27 4.19 18.13
C SER A 141 10.20 3.83 16.97
N LEU A 142 10.91 4.83 16.43
CA LEU A 142 11.99 4.60 15.46
C LEU A 142 13.18 3.92 16.14
N TYR A 143 14.03 3.28 15.33
CA TYR A 143 15.28 2.66 15.75
C TYR A 143 15.06 1.59 16.83
N HIS A 144 13.96 0.83 16.71
CA HIS A 144 13.56 -0.09 17.76
C HIS A 144 14.40 -1.38 17.71
N VAL A 145 15.42 -1.45 18.56
CA VAL A 145 16.36 -2.59 18.63
C VAL A 145 15.68 -3.94 18.86
N PRO A 146 14.66 -4.09 19.74
CA PRO A 146 13.97 -5.37 19.88
C PRO A 146 13.34 -5.85 18.57
N THR A 147 12.63 -4.99 17.84
CA THR A 147 12.07 -5.32 16.52
C THR A 147 13.15 -5.71 15.53
N TRP A 148 14.30 -5.02 15.54
CA TRP A 148 15.46 -5.40 14.72
C TRP A 148 15.92 -6.83 15.02
N GLU A 149 16.12 -7.16 16.30
CA GLU A 149 16.64 -8.48 16.70
C GLU A 149 15.62 -9.59 16.43
N ASP A 150 14.33 -9.35 16.65
CA ASP A 150 13.27 -10.32 16.39
C ASP A 150 13.17 -10.64 14.89
N ASN A 151 13.15 -9.62 14.03
CA ASN A 151 13.11 -9.80 12.58
C ASN A 151 14.40 -10.47 12.09
N ARG A 152 15.57 -10.12 12.66
CA ARG A 152 16.86 -10.73 12.31
C ARG A 152 16.88 -12.20 12.68
N HIS A 153 16.39 -12.53 13.87
CA HIS A 153 16.30 -13.90 14.36
C HIS A 153 15.39 -14.74 13.46
N TRP A 154 14.20 -14.23 13.11
CA TRP A 154 13.32 -14.88 12.14
C TRP A 154 14.04 -15.11 10.80
N ALA A 155 14.71 -14.08 10.27
CA ALA A 155 15.39 -14.18 8.98
C ALA A 155 16.50 -15.24 9.01
N ASP A 156 17.35 -15.24 10.04
CA ASP A 156 18.49 -16.16 10.17
C ASP A 156 18.07 -17.61 10.48
N THR A 157 16.91 -17.84 11.10
CA THR A 157 16.48 -19.18 11.55
C THR A 157 15.41 -19.82 10.67
N ASP A 158 14.61 -19.02 9.95
CA ASP A 158 13.50 -19.49 9.13
C ASP A 158 13.71 -19.17 7.64
N PHE A 159 13.81 -17.89 7.29
CA PHE A 159 13.76 -17.46 5.89
C PHE A 159 15.06 -17.75 5.11
N ILE A 160 16.18 -17.19 5.55
CA ILE A 160 17.47 -17.24 4.84
C ILE A 160 17.92 -18.69 4.58
N PRO A 161 17.95 -19.60 5.58
CA PRO A 161 18.47 -20.96 5.35
C PRO A 161 17.65 -21.77 4.32
N ARG A 162 16.37 -21.45 4.16
CA ARG A 162 15.44 -22.21 3.30
C ARG A 162 15.31 -21.61 1.91
N PHE A 163 15.32 -20.28 1.81
CA PHE A 163 14.87 -19.59 0.61
C PHE A 163 15.93 -18.72 -0.06
N MET A 164 16.89 -18.20 0.71
CA MET A 164 17.94 -17.27 0.24
C MET A 164 19.29 -17.55 0.92
N PRO A 165 19.83 -18.79 0.82
CA PRO A 165 21.00 -19.22 1.58
C PRO A 165 22.26 -18.40 1.29
N GLU A 166 22.36 -17.74 0.13
CA GLU A 166 23.42 -16.81 -0.25
C GLU A 166 23.46 -15.53 0.60
N LEU A 167 22.37 -15.22 1.32
CA LEU A 167 22.33 -14.17 2.33
C LEU A 167 22.83 -14.65 3.71
N THR A 168 23.30 -15.88 3.87
CA THR A 168 23.86 -16.33 5.16
C THR A 168 25.07 -15.48 5.59
N GLY A 169 25.17 -15.21 6.90
CA GLY A 169 26.30 -14.52 7.51
C GLY A 169 25.93 -13.18 8.12
N SER A 170 26.90 -12.27 8.17
CA SER A 170 26.80 -10.97 8.83
C SER A 170 25.62 -10.13 8.34
N TRP A 171 25.21 -9.19 9.17
CA TRP A 171 24.19 -8.19 8.87
C TRP A 171 24.82 -6.81 8.75
N PRO A 172 24.20 -5.88 8.00
CA PRO A 172 24.58 -4.47 8.04
C PRO A 172 24.33 -3.86 9.43
N GLU A 173 24.76 -2.61 9.61
CA GLU A 173 24.41 -1.83 10.79
C GLU A 173 22.89 -1.69 10.94
N LYS A 174 22.41 -1.68 12.20
CA LYS A 174 21.00 -1.88 12.57
C LYS A 174 20.03 -0.89 11.93
N PHE A 175 20.47 0.31 11.61
CA PHE A 175 19.59 1.31 11.02
C PHE A 175 20.33 2.05 9.93
N ARG A 176 19.59 2.56 8.95
CA ARG A 176 20.13 3.42 7.90
C ARG A 176 19.21 4.60 7.69
N THR A 177 19.76 5.80 7.76
CA THR A 177 19.09 7.05 7.42
C THR A 177 19.61 7.57 6.08
N LEU A 178 18.90 8.53 5.51
CA LEU A 178 19.46 9.36 4.45
C LEU A 178 20.20 10.55 5.10
N ASP A 179 21.17 11.09 4.38
CA ASP A 179 21.79 12.36 4.75
C ASP A 179 20.79 13.50 4.53
N ASP A 180 20.77 14.48 5.45
CA ASP A 180 19.94 15.68 5.38
C ASP A 180 18.42 15.44 5.17
N ASP A 181 17.88 14.37 5.76
CA ASP A 181 16.46 14.00 5.64
C ASP A 181 15.54 14.93 6.46
N ILE A 182 15.17 16.07 5.86
CA ILE A 182 14.29 17.09 6.45
C ILE A 182 12.92 16.49 6.86
N LEU A 183 12.40 15.51 6.12
CA LEU A 183 11.11 14.89 6.41
C LEU A 183 11.20 14.00 7.66
N LEU A 184 12.30 13.25 7.80
CA LEU A 184 12.59 12.50 9.02
C LEU A 184 12.79 13.42 10.23
N ASP A 185 13.46 14.57 10.06
CA ASP A 185 13.61 15.56 11.11
C ASP A 185 12.26 16.13 11.56
N GLN A 186 11.38 16.47 10.61
CA GLN A 186 10.01 16.91 10.91
C GLN A 186 9.21 15.83 11.66
N TYR A 187 9.36 14.57 11.24
CA TYR A 187 8.71 13.43 11.88
C TYR A 187 9.18 13.27 13.34
N ASN A 188 10.49 13.30 13.57
CA ASN A 188 11.09 13.19 14.90
C ASN A 188 10.64 14.31 15.84
N LEU A 189 10.45 15.51 15.32
CA LEU A 189 9.96 16.65 16.09
C LEU A 189 8.45 16.60 16.36
N ARG A 190 7.70 15.65 15.78
CA ARG A 190 6.23 15.57 15.80
C ARG A 190 5.56 16.90 15.41
N LYS A 191 6.20 17.66 14.51
CA LYS A 191 5.74 18.97 14.05
C LYS A 191 4.88 18.83 12.80
N PHE A 192 3.80 18.05 12.89
CA PHE A 192 2.86 17.87 11.80
C PHE A 192 1.47 17.56 12.33
N ASP A 193 0.44 18.02 11.61
CA ASP A 193 -0.93 17.54 11.79
C ASP A 193 -1.04 16.13 11.21
N PHE A 194 -1.91 15.27 11.75
CA PHE A 194 -2.11 13.91 11.23
C PHE A 194 -2.39 13.89 9.71
N ASP A 195 -3.09 14.92 9.20
CA ASP A 195 -3.38 15.09 7.76
C ASP A 195 -2.16 15.56 6.94
N GLN A 196 -1.03 15.82 7.58
CA GLN A 196 0.23 16.26 6.99
C GLN A 196 1.41 15.38 7.43
N ASP A 197 1.18 14.08 7.65
CA ASP A 197 2.26 13.14 7.97
C ASP A 197 3.39 13.26 6.93
N PRO A 198 4.60 13.69 7.32
CA PRO A 198 5.71 13.92 6.39
C PRO A 198 6.14 12.61 5.70
N THR A 199 5.78 11.46 6.26
CA THR A 199 6.12 10.14 5.71
C THR A 199 5.28 9.77 4.49
N TRP A 200 4.23 10.54 4.19
CA TRP A 200 3.47 10.44 2.93
C TRP A 200 4.09 11.24 1.79
N LYS A 201 5.02 12.14 2.11
CA LYS A 201 5.78 12.91 1.12
C LYS A 201 7.12 12.24 0.86
N VAL A 202 7.79 12.72 -0.17
CA VAL A 202 9.19 12.43 -0.43
C VAL A 202 9.84 13.73 -0.87
N ASP A 203 11.11 13.92 -0.53
CA ASP A 203 11.89 14.96 -1.18
C ASP A 203 11.95 14.67 -2.69
N GLN A 204 11.46 15.61 -3.49
CA GLN A 204 11.45 15.47 -4.94
C GLN A 204 12.84 15.20 -5.50
N HIS A 205 13.90 15.76 -4.90
CA HIS A 205 15.27 15.54 -5.34
C HIS A 205 15.64 14.04 -5.37
N LEU A 206 15.18 13.26 -4.39
CA LEU A 206 15.44 11.82 -4.33
C LEU A 206 14.81 11.06 -5.51
N MET A 207 13.62 11.49 -5.95
CA MET A 207 12.94 10.90 -7.11
C MET A 207 13.57 11.37 -8.42
N ASP A 208 13.92 12.66 -8.52
CA ASP A 208 14.46 13.24 -9.75
C ASP A 208 15.89 12.75 -10.06
N THR A 209 16.65 12.32 -9.03
CA THR A 209 18.04 11.86 -9.16
C THR A 209 18.24 10.36 -8.93
N SER A 210 17.16 9.60 -8.75
CA SER A 210 17.19 8.13 -8.78
C SER A 210 16.49 7.59 -10.02
N LEU A 211 16.79 6.35 -10.39
CA LEU A 211 16.26 5.76 -11.62
C LEU A 211 14.98 4.94 -11.42
N CYS A 212 14.87 4.24 -10.28
CA CYS A 212 13.75 3.36 -9.99
C CYS A 212 13.44 3.29 -8.50
N SER A 213 12.15 3.28 -8.15
CA SER A 213 11.69 3.01 -6.79
C SER A 213 11.57 1.51 -6.53
N VAL A 214 12.18 1.02 -5.44
CA VAL A 214 11.98 -0.35 -4.96
C VAL A 214 11.06 -0.31 -3.75
N ILE A 215 9.83 -0.80 -3.94
CA ILE A 215 8.72 -0.62 -3.00
C ILE A 215 8.26 -1.98 -2.49
N ILE A 216 8.14 -2.11 -1.17
CA ILE A 216 7.39 -3.20 -0.52
C ILE A 216 6.17 -2.58 0.15
N GLU A 217 4.97 -3.03 -0.24
CA GLU A 217 3.71 -2.60 0.36
C GLU A 217 3.60 -3.01 1.83
N THR A 218 2.61 -2.44 2.52
CA THR A 218 2.55 -2.55 3.98
C THR A 218 2.32 -3.98 4.47
N ASP A 219 1.55 -4.78 3.73
CA ASP A 219 1.26 -6.18 4.07
C ASP A 219 1.19 -7.03 2.81
N ILE A 220 2.32 -7.62 2.42
CA ILE A 220 2.41 -8.45 1.22
C ILE A 220 1.71 -9.80 1.37
N SER A 221 1.26 -10.16 2.57
CA SER A 221 0.59 -11.43 2.87
C SER A 221 -0.93 -11.32 2.86
N ASN A 222 -1.45 -10.12 2.58
CA ASN A 222 -2.88 -9.86 2.64
C ASN A 222 -3.65 -10.69 1.59
N PRO A 223 -4.83 -11.25 1.93
CA PRO A 223 -5.68 -11.93 0.95
C PRO A 223 -6.17 -11.03 -0.19
N GLY A 224 -6.22 -9.71 0.03
CA GLY A 224 -6.61 -8.71 -0.96
C GLY A 224 -5.48 -7.71 -1.25
N VAL A 225 -5.56 -7.08 -2.42
CA VAL A 225 -4.61 -6.04 -2.84
C VAL A 225 -4.67 -4.83 -1.89
N ASN A 226 -3.49 -4.34 -1.48
CA ASN A 226 -3.35 -3.20 -0.57
C ASN A 226 -2.34 -2.17 -1.10
N ILE A 227 -2.84 -1.15 -1.78
CA ILE A 227 -2.00 -0.09 -2.34
C ILE A 227 -1.95 1.09 -1.38
N SER A 228 -0.74 1.55 -1.07
CA SER A 228 -0.51 2.70 -0.20
C SER A 228 0.01 3.92 -0.95
N GLU A 229 0.33 4.97 -0.20
CA GLU A 229 0.89 6.20 -0.72
C GLU A 229 2.20 5.97 -1.47
N LYS A 230 2.96 4.92 -1.14
CA LYS A 230 4.27 4.61 -1.74
C LYS A 230 4.16 4.33 -3.24
N THR A 231 3.21 3.47 -3.60
CA THR A 231 2.96 3.09 -4.99
C THR A 231 2.36 4.25 -5.77
N ILE A 232 1.37 4.94 -5.20
CA ILE A 232 0.78 6.11 -5.86
C ILE A 232 1.80 7.24 -6.01
N ARG A 233 2.73 7.40 -5.07
CA ARG A 233 3.83 8.35 -5.18
C ARG A 233 4.71 8.07 -6.39
N ALA A 234 5.13 6.83 -6.62
CA ALA A 234 5.94 6.50 -7.80
C ALA A 234 5.18 6.76 -9.10
N LEU A 235 3.93 6.27 -9.19
CA LEU A 235 3.07 6.50 -10.35
C LEU A 235 2.82 7.99 -10.60
N ALA A 236 2.47 8.74 -9.55
CA ALA A 236 2.21 10.16 -9.64
C ALA A 236 3.49 10.92 -9.99
N MET A 237 4.65 10.56 -9.46
CA MET A 237 5.92 11.21 -9.80
C MET A 237 6.46 10.80 -11.18
N GLY A 238 5.78 9.92 -11.91
CA GLY A 238 6.27 9.41 -13.20
C GLY A 238 7.60 8.69 -13.05
N HIS A 239 7.78 7.98 -11.93
CA HIS A 239 9.02 7.30 -11.60
C HIS A 239 8.84 5.78 -11.76
N PRO A 240 9.74 5.08 -12.48
CA PRO A 240 9.69 3.63 -12.59
C PRO A 240 9.65 2.97 -11.20
N MET A 241 8.95 1.85 -11.07
CA MET A 241 8.87 1.13 -9.80
C MET A 241 8.97 -0.38 -9.98
N LEU A 242 9.84 -1.00 -9.18
CA LEU A 242 9.77 -2.42 -8.89
C LEU A 242 8.98 -2.59 -7.59
N LEU A 243 7.77 -3.13 -7.71
CA LEU A 243 6.76 -3.13 -6.65
C LEU A 243 6.48 -4.55 -6.16
N LEU A 244 6.61 -4.78 -4.86
CA LEU A 244 6.08 -5.97 -4.20
C LEU A 244 4.83 -5.62 -3.38
N GLY A 245 3.70 -6.23 -3.78
CA GLY A 245 2.44 -6.19 -3.04
C GLY A 245 1.92 -7.58 -2.66
N ALA A 246 0.68 -7.62 -2.21
CA ALA A 246 -0.09 -8.87 -2.15
C ALA A 246 -0.24 -9.49 -3.55
N HIS A 247 -0.53 -10.80 -3.63
CA HIS A 247 -0.79 -11.48 -4.90
C HIS A 247 -1.88 -10.73 -5.69
N GLY A 248 -1.60 -10.46 -6.97
CA GLY A 248 -2.53 -9.81 -7.90
C GLY A 248 -2.51 -8.28 -7.82
N THR A 249 -1.55 -7.70 -7.10
CA THR A 249 -1.39 -6.24 -7.02
C THR A 249 -1.07 -5.67 -8.40
N HIS A 250 -0.22 -6.34 -9.18
CA HIS A 250 0.14 -5.86 -10.51
C HIS A 250 -1.03 -6.00 -11.47
N GLN A 251 -1.73 -7.14 -11.46
CA GLN A 251 -2.94 -7.30 -12.26
C GLN A 251 -3.98 -6.22 -11.95
N PHE A 252 -4.19 -5.93 -10.66
CA PHE A 252 -5.09 -4.86 -10.24
C PHE A 252 -4.67 -3.49 -10.77
N LEU A 253 -3.37 -3.15 -10.76
CA LEU A 253 -2.87 -1.90 -11.34
C LEU A 253 -3.04 -1.87 -12.88
N ARG A 254 -2.87 -2.99 -13.58
CA ARG A 254 -3.14 -3.09 -15.02
C ARG A 254 -4.62 -2.88 -15.32
N ASP A 255 -5.52 -3.44 -14.51
CA ASP A 255 -6.97 -3.23 -14.63
C ASP A 255 -7.37 -1.76 -14.41
N LEU A 256 -6.58 -1.02 -13.63
CA LEU A 256 -6.71 0.44 -13.49
C LEU A 256 -6.12 1.23 -14.67
N GLY A 257 -5.44 0.58 -15.62
CA GLY A 257 -4.87 1.19 -16.82
C GLY A 257 -3.43 1.68 -16.68
N PHE A 258 -2.68 1.19 -15.67
CA PHE A 258 -1.26 1.49 -15.53
C PHE A 258 -0.38 0.51 -16.32
N ASP A 259 0.70 1.03 -16.87
CA ASP A 259 1.77 0.27 -17.49
C ASP A 259 2.86 -0.04 -16.45
N LEU A 260 3.06 -1.32 -16.12
CA LEU A 260 4.05 -1.74 -15.11
C LEU A 260 5.41 -2.10 -15.72
N LEU A 261 5.62 -1.79 -17.00
CA LEU A 261 6.88 -2.00 -17.69
C LEU A 261 7.30 -3.48 -17.68
N ASP A 262 6.36 -4.40 -18.01
CA ASP A 262 6.60 -5.86 -18.00
C ASP A 262 7.71 -6.32 -18.99
N ASP A 263 8.08 -5.46 -19.94
CA ASP A 263 9.20 -5.62 -20.86
C ASP A 263 10.54 -5.12 -20.30
N VAL A 264 10.51 -4.38 -19.19
CA VAL A 264 11.69 -3.80 -18.49
C VAL A 264 11.92 -4.48 -17.14
N PHE A 265 10.85 -4.84 -16.42
CA PHE A 265 10.89 -5.55 -15.15
C PHE A 265 10.35 -6.97 -15.31
N ASP A 266 11.01 -7.93 -14.65
CA ASP A 266 10.40 -9.24 -14.43
C ASP A 266 9.32 -9.14 -13.35
N ASN A 267 8.09 -8.85 -13.75
CA ASN A 267 6.92 -8.77 -12.87
C ASN A 267 6.22 -10.12 -12.67
N SER A 268 6.78 -11.23 -13.16
CA SER A 268 6.15 -12.56 -13.11
C SER A 268 5.90 -13.06 -11.67
N PHE A 269 6.56 -12.44 -10.68
CA PHE A 269 6.34 -12.75 -9.28
C PHE A 269 4.94 -12.37 -8.78
N ASP A 270 4.20 -11.46 -9.43
CA ASP A 270 2.84 -11.10 -8.98
C ASP A 270 1.87 -12.29 -9.03
N GLU A 271 2.07 -13.24 -9.95
CA GLU A 271 1.26 -14.44 -10.12
C GLU A 271 1.58 -15.56 -9.10
N GLU A 272 2.65 -15.41 -8.32
CA GLU A 272 3.03 -16.39 -7.30
C GLU A 272 2.14 -16.23 -6.07
N PRO A 273 1.24 -17.17 -5.72
CA PRO A 273 0.36 -17.03 -4.56
C PRO A 273 1.10 -17.14 -3.22
N GLU A 274 2.16 -17.93 -3.15
CA GLU A 274 2.88 -18.16 -1.90
C GLU A 274 3.79 -16.96 -1.58
N THR A 275 3.65 -16.40 -0.38
CA THR A 275 4.26 -15.11 -0.03
C THR A 275 5.78 -15.17 0.02
N TYR A 276 6.36 -16.25 0.56
CA TYR A 276 7.82 -16.40 0.64
C TYR A 276 8.43 -16.55 -0.75
N ALA A 277 7.85 -17.40 -1.60
CA ALA A 277 8.26 -17.60 -2.99
C ALA A 277 8.12 -16.33 -3.83
N ARG A 278 7.01 -15.59 -3.67
CA ARG A 278 6.80 -14.29 -4.33
C ARG A 278 7.87 -13.30 -3.92
N PHE A 279 8.16 -13.20 -2.63
CA PHE A 279 9.23 -12.33 -2.13
C PHE A 279 10.60 -12.73 -2.69
N CYS A 280 10.88 -14.02 -2.81
CA CYS A 280 12.13 -14.49 -3.40
C CYS A 280 12.29 -14.08 -4.86
N LYS A 281 11.25 -14.28 -5.68
CA LYS A 281 11.26 -13.87 -7.09
C LYS A 281 11.40 -12.35 -7.23
N PHE A 282 10.73 -11.58 -6.36
CA PHE A 282 10.92 -10.13 -6.29
C PHE A 282 12.37 -9.72 -5.99
N LEU A 283 13.02 -10.33 -4.99
CA LEU A 283 14.42 -10.05 -4.67
C LEU A 283 15.37 -10.36 -5.83
N ASN A 284 15.09 -11.43 -6.59
CA ASN A 284 15.86 -11.77 -7.79
C ASN A 284 15.61 -10.78 -8.94
N SER A 285 14.40 -10.22 -9.05
CA SER A 285 14.06 -9.24 -10.08
C SER A 285 14.83 -7.93 -9.94
N ILE A 286 15.30 -7.60 -8.72
CA ILE A 286 16.17 -6.45 -8.46
C ILE A 286 17.50 -6.58 -9.22
N ASP A 287 18.02 -7.79 -9.36
CA ASP A 287 19.29 -8.05 -10.04
C ASP A 287 19.20 -7.94 -11.57
N LEU A 288 17.97 -7.95 -12.10
CA LEU A 288 17.69 -7.87 -13.54
C LEU A 288 17.46 -6.44 -14.03
N VAL A 289 17.44 -5.45 -13.13
CA VAL A 289 17.17 -4.05 -13.50
C VAL A 289 18.34 -3.47 -14.31
N ASP A 290 18.13 -3.22 -15.59
CA ASP A 290 19.08 -2.50 -16.46
C ASP A 290 18.77 -1.00 -16.48
N PRO A 291 19.74 -0.13 -16.16
CA PRO A 291 19.53 1.32 -16.20
C PRO A 291 19.11 1.87 -17.56
N ARG A 292 19.51 1.24 -18.66
CA ARG A 292 19.23 1.74 -20.02
C ARG A 292 17.75 1.61 -20.36
N ASP A 293 17.16 0.46 -20.05
CA ASP A 293 15.76 0.17 -20.34
C ASP A 293 14.82 1.11 -19.57
N LEU A 294 15.22 1.54 -18.37
CA LEU A 294 14.46 2.48 -17.55
C LEU A 294 14.47 3.92 -18.08
N LEU A 295 15.56 4.35 -18.70
CA LEU A 295 15.63 5.69 -19.31
C LEU A 295 14.67 5.80 -20.49
N ASP A 296 14.55 4.73 -21.29
CA ASP A 296 13.66 4.66 -22.44
C ASP A 296 12.17 4.58 -22.05
N ALA A 297 11.88 4.13 -20.82
CA ALA A 297 10.51 4.01 -20.29
C ALA A 297 9.89 5.33 -19.80
N ARG A 298 10.64 6.44 -19.73
CA ARG A 298 10.14 7.75 -19.21
C ARG A 298 8.79 8.19 -19.78
N PRO A 299 8.56 8.16 -21.11
CA PRO A 299 7.27 8.57 -21.68
C PRO A 299 6.08 7.73 -21.15
N ARG A 300 6.31 6.43 -20.90
CA ARG A 300 5.31 5.52 -20.34
C ARG A 300 5.04 5.83 -18.87
N CYS A 301 6.07 6.17 -18.10
CA CYS A 301 5.91 6.63 -16.73
C CYS A 301 5.14 7.97 -16.63
N MET A 302 5.34 8.88 -17.58
CA MET A 302 4.55 10.11 -17.66
C MET A 302 3.09 9.85 -18.05
N ALA A 303 2.82 8.85 -18.90
CA ALA A 303 1.47 8.38 -19.16
C ALA A 303 0.81 7.80 -17.89
N ASN A 304 1.54 7.05 -17.07
CA ASN A 304 1.06 6.60 -15.77
C ASN A 304 0.71 7.76 -14.83
N ARG A 305 1.53 8.82 -14.76
CA ARG A 305 1.20 10.03 -13.99
C ARG A 305 -0.12 10.64 -14.45
N GLN A 306 -0.32 10.75 -15.77
CA GLN A 306 -1.57 11.25 -16.33
C GLN A 306 -2.76 10.34 -15.98
N ARG A 307 -2.55 9.01 -15.98
CA ARG A 307 -3.57 8.05 -15.54
C ARG A 307 -3.93 8.21 -14.06
N VAL A 308 -2.99 8.50 -13.16
CA VAL A 308 -3.29 8.81 -11.74
C VAL A 308 -4.25 10.00 -11.63
N LYS A 309 -4.01 11.07 -12.41
CA LYS A 309 -4.86 12.25 -12.44
C LYS A 309 -6.28 11.94 -12.95
N GLU A 310 -6.39 11.16 -14.02
CA GLU A 310 -7.68 10.74 -14.57
C GLU A 310 -8.45 9.86 -13.59
N LEU A 311 -7.77 8.88 -12.99
CA LEU A 311 -8.34 8.02 -11.96
C LEU A 311 -8.85 8.85 -10.78
N ASN A 312 -8.10 9.87 -10.35
CA ASN A 312 -8.57 10.80 -9.31
C ASN A 312 -9.89 11.47 -9.70
N ALA A 313 -10.02 11.98 -10.92
CA ALA A 313 -11.26 12.62 -11.38
C ALA A 313 -12.43 11.63 -11.51
N GLU A 314 -12.18 10.42 -12.04
CA GLU A 314 -13.17 9.34 -12.15
C GLU A 314 -13.74 8.96 -10.78
N MET A 315 -12.86 8.85 -9.77
CA MET A 315 -13.24 8.49 -8.41
C MET A 315 -14.09 9.59 -7.75
N HIS A 316 -13.71 10.87 -7.87
CA HIS A 316 -14.56 11.97 -7.37
C HIS A 316 -15.98 11.96 -7.96
N LEU A 317 -16.11 11.65 -9.25
CA LEU A 317 -17.42 11.50 -9.89
C LEU A 317 -18.19 10.29 -9.35
N ARG A 318 -17.51 9.15 -9.14
CA ARG A 318 -18.12 7.93 -8.57
C ARG A 318 -18.57 8.14 -7.13
N ALA A 319 -17.78 8.82 -6.31
CA ALA A 319 -18.15 9.23 -4.95
C ALA A 319 -19.48 10.00 -4.93
N GLY A 320 -19.61 10.99 -5.82
CA GLY A 320 -20.85 11.74 -5.99
C GLY A 320 -22.06 10.85 -6.34
N ARG A 321 -21.88 9.89 -7.25
CA ARG A 321 -22.94 8.94 -7.66
C ARG A 321 -23.35 8.00 -6.51
N ILE A 322 -22.40 7.51 -5.71
CA ILE A 322 -22.68 6.64 -4.56
C ILE A 322 -23.47 7.40 -3.50
N VAL A 323 -23.05 8.63 -3.18
CA VAL A 323 -23.79 9.48 -2.24
C VAL A 323 -25.22 9.71 -2.72
N GLN A 324 -25.43 10.01 -4.00
CA GLN A 324 -26.77 10.14 -4.58
C GLN A 324 -27.59 8.85 -4.47
N SER A 325 -27.00 7.70 -4.80
CA SER A 325 -27.63 6.38 -4.67
C SER A 325 -28.07 6.11 -3.22
N VAL A 326 -27.19 6.35 -2.25
CA VAL A 326 -27.48 6.17 -0.82
C VAL A 326 -28.66 7.06 -0.40
N PHE A 327 -28.67 8.34 -0.79
CA PHE A 327 -29.77 9.25 -0.47
C PHE A 327 -31.10 8.81 -1.09
N GLN A 328 -31.09 8.32 -2.34
CA GLN A 328 -32.31 7.80 -2.98
C GLN A 328 -32.87 6.61 -2.20
N ARG A 329 -32.02 5.69 -1.74
CA ARG A 329 -32.43 4.52 -0.96
C ARG A 329 -32.98 4.91 0.41
N LEU A 330 -32.33 5.86 1.09
CA LEU A 330 -32.81 6.37 2.37
C LEU A 330 -34.23 6.97 2.25
N ARG A 331 -34.54 7.66 1.16
CA ARG A 331 -35.89 8.20 0.88
C ARG A 331 -36.94 7.12 0.60
N MET A 332 -36.54 5.95 0.11
CA MET A 332 -37.47 4.83 -0.10
C MET A 332 -37.79 4.08 1.20
N TRP A 333 -36.96 4.23 2.23
CA TRP A 333 -37.13 3.56 3.53
C TRP A 333 -37.70 4.48 4.62
N SER A 334 -37.75 5.79 4.38
CA SER A 334 -38.51 6.77 5.17
C SER A 334 -39.98 6.73 4.78
#